data_AF-A0A968J8J5-F1
#
_entry.id   AF-A0A968J8J5-F1
#
_cell.length_a   1.000
_cell.length_b   1.000
_cell.length_c   1.000
_cell.angle_alpha   90.00
_cell.angle_beta   90.00
_cell.angle_gamma   90.00
#
_symmetry.space_group_name_H-M   'P 1'
#
loop_
_entity.id
_entity.type
_entity.pdbx_description
1 polymer ?
#
loop_
_entity_poly.entity_id
_entity_poly.type
_entity_poly.pdbx_seq_one_letter_code
_entity_poly.pdbx_strand_id
1 'polypeptide(L)' 'MKKLIDFCGLPWHESCSSFYRSARKASTASRDQVRQPIYTRAVGRYKYYEPYLGKLKERLTADPEV' A
#
# COMPACT_ATOMS: atom_id res chain seq x y z
N MET A 1 12.20 2.12 4.39
CA MET A 1 12.92 1.93 3.11
C MET A 1 14.41 1.65 3.33
N LYS A 2 15.20 2.55 3.94
CA LYS A 2 16.63 2.29 4.24
C LYS A 2 16.90 0.94 4.93
N LYS A 3 16.19 0.66 6.02
CA LYS A 3 16.26 -0.63 6.74
C LYS A 3 15.98 -1.86 5.85
N LEU A 4 15.07 -1.73 4.88
CA LEU A 4 14.73 -2.84 3.96
C LEU A 4 15.86 -3.07 2.96
N ILE A 5 16.44 -2.00 2.42
CA ILE A 5 17.56 -2.07 1.48
C ILE A 5 18.80 -2.67 2.16
N ASP A 6 19.09 -2.22 3.38
CA ASP A 6 20.17 -2.73 4.24
C ASP A 6 19.98 -4.21 4.57
N PHE A 7 18.76 -4.62 4.95
CA PHE A 7 18.42 -6.03 5.18
C PHE A 7 18.69 -6.91 3.94
N CYS A 8 18.44 -6.38 2.73
CA CYS A 8 18.74 -7.08 1.49
C CYS A 8 20.25 -7.08 1.12
N GLY A 9 21.13 -6.46 1.91
CA GLY A 9 22.55 -6.34 1.63
C GLY A 9 22.87 -5.45 0.42
N LEU A 10 21.96 -4.54 0.06
CA LEU A 10 22.10 -3.68 -1.12
C LEU A 10 22.57 -2.27 -0.72
N PRO A 11 23.35 -1.58 -1.58
CA PRO A 11 23.73 -0.20 -1.32
C PRO A 11 22.52 0.73 -1.40
N TRP A 12 22.47 1.73 -0.52
CA TRP A 12 21.45 2.77 -0.56
C TRP A 12 21.63 3.70 -1.76
N HIS A 13 20.52 4.06 -2.42
CA HIS A 13 20.49 5.08 -3.46
C HIS A 13 19.37 6.10 -3.19
N GLU A 14 19.65 7.39 -3.33
CA GLU A 14 18.69 8.46 -2.99
C GLU A 14 17.40 8.40 -3.83
N SER A 15 17.47 7.86 -5.05
CA SER A 15 16.28 7.65 -5.89
C SER A 15 15.24 6.71 -5.26
N CYS A 16 15.62 5.84 -4.32
CA CYS A 16 14.68 5.03 -3.57
C CYS A 16 13.65 5.91 -2.84
N SER A 17 14.10 7.03 -2.24
CA SER A 17 13.21 7.99 -1.55
C SER A 17 12.29 8.76 -2.51
N SER A 18 12.66 8.84 -3.79
CA SER A 18 11.96 9.60 -4.83
C SER A 18 11.45 8.72 -5.97
N PHE A 19 11.05 7.48 -5.65
CA PHE A 19 10.56 6.47 -6.61
C PHE A 19 9.47 6.98 -7.56
N TYR A 20 8.62 7.90 -7.08
CA TYR A 20 7.51 8.50 -7.83
C TYR A 20 7.97 9.41 -8.98
N ARG A 21 9.26 9.78 -9.06
CA ARG A 21 9.84 10.55 -10.17
C ARG A 21 10.20 9.68 -11.38
N SER A 22 10.11 8.35 -11.28
CA SER A 22 10.45 7.45 -12.38
C SER A 22 9.53 7.63 -13.60
N ALA A 23 10.13 7.64 -14.80
CA ALA A 23 9.41 7.67 -16.08
C ALA A 23 8.77 6.32 -16.45
N ARG A 24 9.06 5.25 -15.70
CA ARG A 24 8.50 3.92 -15.96
C ARG A 24 6.98 3.94 -15.83
N LYS A 25 6.30 3.23 -16.75
CA LYS A 25 4.84 3.07 -16.75
C LYS A 25 4.45 1.90 -15.85
N ALA A 26 3.44 2.09 -15.01
CA ALA A 26 2.81 1.02 -14.23
C ALA A 26 1.49 0.64 -14.88
N SER A 27 1.30 -0.61 -15.29
CA SER A 27 0.08 -1.08 -15.98
C SER A 27 -0.92 -1.80 -15.07
N THR A 28 -0.82 -1.59 -13.75
CA THR A 28 -1.65 -2.23 -12.73
C THR A 28 -2.80 -1.33 -12.29
N ALA A 29 -3.82 -1.91 -11.63
CA ALA A 29 -4.92 -1.14 -11.02
C ALA A 29 -4.43 -0.06 -10.04
N SER A 30 -3.30 -0.28 -9.37
CA SER A 30 -2.69 0.69 -8.44
C SER A 30 -1.86 1.79 -9.11
N ARG A 31 -1.91 1.98 -10.44
CA ARG A 31 -1.07 2.92 -11.21
C ARG A 31 -0.98 4.29 -10.57
N ASP A 32 -2.13 4.90 -10.27
CA ASP A 32 -2.14 6.28 -9.77
C ASP A 32 -1.64 6.36 -8.32
N GLN A 33 -1.84 5.30 -7.54
CA GLN A 33 -1.39 5.22 -6.15
C GLN A 33 0.15 5.13 -6.07
N VAL A 34 0.75 4.25 -6.87
CA VAL A 34 2.21 4.03 -6.85
C VAL A 34 3.03 5.15 -7.49
N ARG A 35 2.37 6.10 -8.17
CA ARG A 35 3.01 7.27 -8.80
C ARG A 35 3.01 8.52 -7.93
N GLN A 36 2.60 8.41 -6.67
CA GLN A 36 2.56 9.52 -5.72
C GLN A 36 3.70 9.40 -4.70
N PRO A 37 4.14 10.50 -4.07
CA PRO A 37 4.95 10.44 -2.86
C PRO A 37 4.29 9.57 -1.78
N ILE A 38 5.07 9.08 -0.83
CA ILE A 38 4.51 8.36 0.33
C ILE A 38 3.50 9.26 1.03
N TYR A 39 2.30 8.73 1.25
CA TYR A 39 1.22 9.42 1.92
C TYR A 39 0.53 8.52 2.94
N THR A 40 -0.11 9.13 3.93
CA THR A 40 -0.89 8.43 4.97
C THR A 40 -2.39 8.51 4.74
N ARG A 41 -2.88 9.32 3.79
CA ARG A 41 -4.32 9.54 3.52
C ARG A 41 -5.16 8.31 3.19
N ALA A 42 -4.54 7.20 2.78
CA ALA A 42 -5.28 5.95 2.54
C ALA A 42 -5.44 5.10 3.80
N VAL A 43 -4.66 5.35 4.84
CA VAL A 43 -4.74 4.62 6.11
C VAL A 43 -6.13 4.86 6.72
N GLY A 44 -6.84 3.79 7.01
CA GLY A 44 -8.17 3.86 7.60
C GLY A 44 -9.29 4.30 6.64
N ARG A 45 -9.03 4.47 5.34
CA ARG A 45 -10.05 4.91 4.37
C ARG A 45 -11.25 3.94 4.27
N TYR A 46 -11.06 2.67 4.63
CA TYR A 46 -12.16 1.70 4.71
C TYR A 46 -13.24 2.09 5.73
N LYS A 47 -12.90 2.87 6.77
CA LYS A 47 -13.84 3.27 7.84
C LYS A 47 -15.02 4.11 7.34
N TYR A 48 -14.87 4.81 6.22
CA TYR A 48 -16.00 5.50 5.58
C TYR A 48 -17.08 4.53 5.07
N TYR A 49 -16.68 3.30 4.74
CA TYR A 49 -17.57 2.27 4.23
C TYR A 49 -17.99 1.29 5.32
N GLU A 50 -17.33 1.32 6.48
CA GLU A 50 -17.58 0.43 7.61
C GLU A 50 -19.06 0.28 8.01
N PRO A 51 -19.90 1.34 8.03
CA PRO A 51 -21.33 1.20 8.32
C PRO A 51 -22.10 0.31 7.33
N TYR A 52 -21.59 0.15 6.10
CA TYR A 52 -22.23 -0.63 5.03
C TYR A 52 -21.70 -2.07 4.94
N LEU A 53 -20.68 -2.43 5.72
CA LEU A 53 -19.96 -3.71 5.60
C LEU A 53 -20.35 -4.76 6.65
N GLY A 54 -21.41 -4.53 7.45
CA GLY A 54 -21.81 -5.42 8.56
C GLY A 54 -21.93 -6.90 8.18
N LYS A 55 -22.75 -7.23 7.19
CA LYS A 55 -22.93 -8.61 6.69
C LYS A 55 -21.63 -9.24 6.17
N LEU A 56 -20.77 -8.44 5.55
CA LEU A 56 -19.49 -8.92 5.05
C LEU A 56 -18.54 -9.24 6.21
N LYS A 57 -18.50 -8.37 7.23
CA LYS A 57 -17.70 -8.60 8.44
C LYS A 57 -18.14 -9.88 9.14
N GLU A 58 -19.45 -10.04 9.40
CA GLU A 58 -20.00 -11.24 10.03
C GLU A 58 -19.55 -12.52 9.32
N ARG A 59 -19.61 -12.55 7.98
CA ARG A 59 -19.16 -13.69 7.18
C ARG A 59 -17.65 -13.94 7.28
N LEU A 60 -16.84 -12.89 7.18
CA LEU A 60 -15.38 -13.02 7.21
C LEU A 60 -14.85 -13.40 8.61
N THR A 61 -15.58 -13.08 9.68
CA THR A 61 -15.19 -13.44 11.06
C THR A 61 -15.77 -14.77 11.53
N ALA A 62 -16.74 -15.34 10.82
CA ALA A 62 -17.34 -16.63 11.14
C ALA A 62 -16.58 -17.81 10.51
N ASP A 63 -15.64 -17.54 9.60
CA ASP A 63 -14.83 -18.55 8.95
C ASP A 63 -13.57 -18.84 9.79
N PRO A 64 -13.39 -20.07 10.32
CA PRO A 64 -12.26 -20.41 11.19
C PRO A 64 -10.89 -20.41 10.48
N GLU A 65 -10.84 -20.22 9.15
CA GLU A 65 -9.60 -20.13 8.37
C GLU A 65 -9.13 -18.69 8.11
N VAL A 66 -9.81 -17.66 8.66
CA VAL A 66 -9.38 -16.24 8.63
C VAL A 66 -8.87 -15.77 9.99
#